data_AF-A0A839A6Z9-F1
#
_entry.id   AF-A0A839A6Z9-F1
#
_cell.length_a   1.000
_cell.length_b   1.000
_cell.length_c   1.000
_cell.angle_alpha   90.00
_cell.angle_beta   90.00
_cell.angle_gamma   90.00
#
_symmetry.space_group_name_H-M   'P 1'
#
loop_
_entity.id
_entity.type
_entity.pdbx_description
1 polymer ?
#
loop_
_entity_poly.entity_id
_entity_poly.type
_entity_poly.pdbx_seq_one_letter_code
_entity_poly.pdbx_strand_id
1 'polypeptide(L)'
;MNLNTQFWGEVFSTGVKNIWLFAKAEVKVIGIVILLLFLGFWGIGYEPGYAIVFAIGISLLDLIPVVGAGIAFIPWVIIEWIFGDPSQGWLLLFLYIGVEIIEQLIEPFFLGKDLELPFWLPAVIMILCAVIFNVLGIVVASVLIPFIAAYRQVRNKYRRKGQLNNYYD
;
A
#
# COMPACT_ATOMS: atom_id res chain seq x y z
N MET A 1 -26.10 28.44 7.25
CA MET A 1 -24.87 27.91 6.64
C MET A 1 -25.27 27.06 5.44
N ASN A 2 -24.64 27.23 4.28
CA ASN A 2 -25.13 26.66 3.01
C ASN A 2 -24.85 25.13 2.96
N LEU A 3 -25.82 24.32 2.54
CA LEU A 3 -25.74 22.85 2.54
C LEU A 3 -24.52 22.34 1.75
N ASN A 4 -24.17 23.07 0.69
CA ASN A 4 -22.98 22.83 -0.14
C ASN A 4 -21.68 23.01 0.67
N THR A 5 -21.58 24.06 1.50
CA THR A 5 -20.39 24.34 2.30
C THR A 5 -20.17 23.29 3.39
N GLN A 6 -21.25 22.78 4.00
CA GLN A 6 -21.15 21.66 4.95
C GLN A 6 -20.70 20.37 4.27
N PHE A 7 -21.23 20.07 3.09
CA PHE A 7 -20.84 18.87 2.34
C PHE A 7 -19.35 18.84 2.04
N TRP A 8 -18.80 19.91 1.44
CA TRP A 8 -17.37 19.95 1.08
C TRP A 8 -16.45 19.98 2.30
N GLY A 9 -16.86 20.63 3.40
CA GLY A 9 -16.13 20.58 4.67
C GLY A 9 -16.04 19.15 5.24
N GLU A 10 -17.14 18.40 5.20
CA GLU A 10 -17.16 16.99 5.63
C GLU A 10 -16.30 16.11 4.72
N VAL A 11 -16.33 16.31 3.40
CA VAL A 11 -15.49 15.56 2.45
C VAL A 11 -14.01 15.80 2.74
N PHE A 12 -13.60 17.05 2.95
CA PHE A 12 -12.20 17.36 3.24
C PHE A 12 -11.74 16.75 4.56
N SER A 13 -12.50 16.94 5.64
CA SER A 13 -12.16 16.37 6.96
C SER A 13 -12.10 14.84 6.94
N THR A 14 -13.05 14.21 6.24
CA THR A 14 -13.06 12.75 6.07
C THR A 14 -11.89 12.30 5.19
N GLY A 15 -11.52 13.06 4.15
CA GLY A 15 -10.36 12.79 3.30
C GLY A 15 -9.06 12.78 4.09
N VAL A 16 -8.81 13.81 4.91
CA VAL A 16 -7.65 13.87 5.79
C VAL A 16 -7.64 12.71 6.80
N LYS A 17 -8.79 12.40 7.38
CA LYS A 17 -8.93 11.23 8.28
C LYS A 17 -8.60 9.92 7.55
N ASN A 18 -9.04 9.77 6.31
CA ASN A 18 -8.79 8.59 5.48
C ASN A 18 -7.32 8.46 5.09
N ILE A 19 -6.59 9.56 4.88
CA ILE A 19 -5.13 9.52 4.70
C ILE A 19 -4.45 8.97 5.96
N TRP A 20 -4.93 9.35 7.15
CA TRP A 20 -4.40 8.80 8.40
C TRP A 20 -4.72 7.31 8.58
N LEU A 21 -5.90 6.87 8.14
CA LEU A 21 -6.27 5.45 8.10
C LEU A 21 -5.40 4.67 7.11
N PHE A 22 -5.13 5.24 5.94
CA PHE A 22 -4.22 4.69 4.94
C PHE A 22 -2.83 4.48 5.54
N ALA A 23 -2.24 5.51 6.17
CA ALA A 23 -0.92 5.40 6.81
C ALA A 23 -0.88 4.32 7.90
N LYS A 24 -1.97 4.11 8.65
CA LYS A 24 -2.06 3.02 9.63
C LYS A 24 -2.16 1.64 8.98
N ALA A 25 -2.79 1.54 7.81
CA ALA A 25 -2.82 0.29 7.04
C ALA A 25 -1.41 -0.05 6.56
N GLU A 26 -0.68 0.92 6.01
CA GLU A 26 0.72 0.77 5.55
C GLU A 26 1.64 0.22 6.65
N VAL A 27 1.55 0.74 7.86
CA VAL A 27 2.35 0.22 9.00
C VAL A 27 2.11 -1.27 9.27
N LYS A 28 0.88 -1.78 9.03
CA LYS A 28 0.59 -3.21 9.15
C LYS A 28 1.23 -4.01 8.02
N VAL A 29 1.22 -3.47 6.79
CA VAL A 29 1.83 -4.09 5.61
C VAL A 29 3.34 -4.23 5.82
N ILE A 30 4.02 -3.14 6.19
CA ILE A 30 5.46 -3.14 6.51
C ILE A 30 5.81 -4.21 7.55
N GLY A 31 5.01 -4.33 8.62
CA GLY A 31 5.24 -5.37 9.63
C GLY A 31 5.18 -6.78 9.07
N ILE A 32 4.26 -7.05 8.13
CA ILE A 32 4.17 -8.33 7.44
C ILE A 32 5.35 -8.53 6.50
N VAL A 33 5.74 -7.50 5.73
CA VAL A 33 6.89 -7.53 4.81
C VAL A 33 8.19 -7.81 5.55
N ILE A 34 8.42 -7.16 6.70
CA ILE A 34 9.58 -7.45 7.57
C ILE A 34 9.60 -8.92 7.98
N LEU A 35 8.46 -9.49 8.37
CA LEU A 35 8.39 -10.89 8.76
C LEU A 35 8.67 -11.83 7.59
N LEU A 36 8.10 -11.55 6.41
CA LEU A 36 8.32 -12.35 5.20
C LEU A 36 9.79 -12.30 4.75
N LEU A 37 10.39 -11.10 4.73
CA LEU A 37 11.79 -10.92 4.40
C LEU A 37 12.70 -11.60 5.43
N PHE A 38 12.42 -11.45 6.71
CA PHE A 38 13.19 -12.09 7.77
C PHE A 38 13.17 -13.63 7.63
N LEU A 39 11.99 -14.22 7.46
CA LEU A 39 11.84 -15.67 7.27
C LEU A 39 12.50 -16.12 5.96
N GLY A 40 12.40 -15.32 4.91
CA GLY A 40 13.05 -15.56 3.63
C GLY A 40 14.57 -15.60 3.75
N PHE A 41 15.18 -14.55 4.31
CA PHE A 41 16.62 -14.48 4.53
C PHE A 41 17.10 -15.60 5.45
N TRP A 42 16.37 -15.89 6.53
CA TRP A 42 16.73 -17.01 7.41
C TRP A 42 16.65 -18.35 6.66
N GLY A 43 15.64 -18.56 5.83
CA GLY A 43 15.51 -19.76 4.99
C GLY A 43 16.60 -19.91 3.93
N ILE A 44 17.16 -18.81 3.43
CA ILE A 44 18.32 -18.79 2.51
C ILE A 44 19.63 -19.11 3.25
N GLY A 45 19.64 -19.02 4.58
CA GLY A 45 20.79 -19.36 5.42
C GLY A 45 21.54 -18.16 6.00
N TYR A 46 20.98 -16.95 5.91
CA TYR A 46 21.55 -15.78 6.60
C TYR A 46 21.38 -15.92 8.12
N GLU A 47 22.37 -15.48 8.90
CA GLU A 47 22.24 -15.50 10.36
C GLU A 47 21.09 -14.59 10.82
N PRO A 48 20.35 -14.96 11.89
CA PRO A 48 19.17 -14.20 12.33
C PRO A 48 19.43 -12.72 12.58
N GLY A 49 20.62 -12.37 13.08
CA GLY A 49 21.01 -10.98 13.34
C GLY A 49 21.14 -10.14 12.06
N TYR A 50 21.70 -10.71 10.99
CA TYR A 50 21.78 -10.01 9.70
C TYR A 50 20.43 -10.03 8.96
N ALA A 51 19.72 -11.16 9.01
CA ALA A 51 18.41 -11.31 8.37
C ALA A 51 17.41 -10.24 8.83
N ILE A 52 17.35 -9.94 10.13
CA ILE A 52 16.43 -8.92 10.65
C ILE A 52 16.84 -7.50 10.25
N VAL A 53 18.15 -7.22 10.22
CA VAL A 53 18.68 -5.91 9.81
C VAL A 53 18.38 -5.66 8.33
N PHE A 54 18.59 -6.65 7.47
CA PHE A 54 18.25 -6.55 6.05
C PHE A 54 16.74 -6.44 5.84
N ALA A 55 15.93 -7.24 6.53
CA ALA A 55 14.48 -7.16 6.44
C ALA A 55 13.95 -5.75 6.80
N ILE A 56 14.42 -5.19 7.92
CA ILE A 56 14.05 -3.83 8.32
C ILE A 56 14.57 -2.81 7.31
N GLY A 57 15.85 -2.86 6.94
CA GLY A 57 16.45 -1.90 6.02
C GLY A 57 15.75 -1.87 4.66
N ILE A 58 15.47 -3.04 4.09
CA ILE A 58 14.80 -3.17 2.79
C ILE A 58 13.34 -2.71 2.87
N SER A 59 12.60 -3.11 3.91
CA SER A 59 11.20 -2.64 4.09
C SER A 59 11.10 -1.12 4.26
N LEU A 60 12.13 -0.47 4.82
CA LEU A 60 12.19 0.99 4.91
C LEU A 60 12.53 1.64 3.57
N LEU A 61 13.37 1.01 2.74
CA LEU A 61 13.60 1.47 1.36
C LEU A 61 12.33 1.33 0.52
N ASP A 62 11.53 0.31 0.80
CA ASP A 62 10.29 0.05 0.08
C ASP A 62 9.23 1.14 0.28
N LEU A 63 9.24 1.80 1.45
CA LEU A 63 8.44 3.00 1.69
C LEU A 63 8.71 4.15 0.71
N ILE A 64 9.86 4.15 0.02
CA ILE A 64 10.19 5.13 -0.99
C ILE A 64 9.43 4.73 -2.27
N PRO A 65 8.37 5.49 -2.65
CA PRO A 65 7.63 5.20 -3.86
C PRO A 65 8.60 5.19 -5.03
N VAL A 66 8.33 4.38 -6.07
CA VAL A 66 9.16 4.22 -7.29
C VAL A 66 10.38 3.34 -7.13
N VAL A 67 11.09 3.49 -6.01
CA VAL A 67 12.40 2.87 -5.80
C VAL A 67 12.24 1.47 -5.23
N GLY A 68 11.35 1.33 -4.23
CA GLY A 68 10.97 0.04 -3.65
C GLY A 68 12.13 -0.74 -3.04
N ALA A 69 11.84 -2.00 -2.68
CA ALA A 69 12.83 -3.00 -2.30
C ALA A 69 13.79 -3.35 -3.46
N GLY A 70 13.40 -3.08 -4.70
CA GLY A 70 14.17 -3.37 -5.92
C GLY A 70 15.56 -2.74 -5.95
N ILE A 71 15.75 -1.56 -5.33
CA ILE A 71 17.09 -0.92 -5.25
C ILE A 71 18.10 -1.72 -4.43
N ALA A 72 17.62 -2.52 -3.47
CA ALA A 72 18.47 -3.40 -2.68
C ALA A 72 18.61 -4.77 -3.37
N PHE A 73 17.48 -5.36 -3.78
CA PHE A 73 17.48 -6.72 -4.34
C PHE A 73 18.14 -6.81 -5.71
N ILE A 74 17.88 -5.89 -6.64
CA ILE A 74 18.38 -6.00 -8.03
C ILE A 74 19.91 -5.97 -8.06
N PRO A 75 20.61 -4.99 -7.44
CA PRO A 75 22.06 -5.01 -7.40
C PRO A 75 22.62 -6.24 -6.69
N TRP A 76 21.97 -6.68 -5.60
CA TRP A 76 22.44 -7.84 -4.84
C TRP A 76 22.37 -9.13 -5.66
N VAL A 77 21.24 -9.38 -6.32
CA VAL A 77 21.07 -10.52 -7.22
C VAL A 77 22.14 -10.51 -8.32
N ILE A 78 22.40 -9.34 -8.94
CA ILE A 78 23.43 -9.19 -9.97
C ILE A 78 24.83 -9.48 -9.40
N ILE A 79 25.13 -9.00 -8.20
CA ILE A 79 26.43 -9.26 -7.54
C ILE A 79 26.61 -10.75 -7.30
N GLU A 80 25.59 -11.47 -6.80
CA GLU A 80 25.67 -12.91 -6.57
C GLU A 80 25.85 -13.69 -7.88
N TRP A 81 25.20 -13.28 -8.97
CA TRP A 81 25.36 -13.94 -10.27
C TRP A 81 26.73 -13.72 -10.92
N ILE A 82 27.35 -12.56 -10.74
CA ILE A 82 28.63 -12.21 -11.40
C ILE A 82 29.83 -12.58 -10.54
N PHE A 83 29.75 -12.30 -9.23
CA PHE A 83 30.90 -12.38 -8.31
C PHE A 83 30.72 -13.40 -7.19
N GLY A 84 29.48 -13.84 -6.92
CA GLY A 84 29.13 -14.69 -5.79
C GLY A 84 28.68 -16.10 -6.20
N ASP A 85 27.70 -16.63 -5.47
CA ASP A 85 27.07 -17.91 -5.78
C ASP A 85 25.78 -17.68 -6.59
N PRO A 86 25.72 -18.13 -7.87
CA PRO A 86 24.54 -17.94 -8.66
C PRO A 86 23.27 -18.56 -8.06
N SER A 87 23.39 -19.63 -7.26
CA SER A 87 22.30 -20.24 -6.52
C SER A 87 21.67 -19.26 -5.53
N GLN A 88 22.49 -18.51 -4.77
CA GLN A 88 22.00 -17.48 -3.86
C GLN A 88 21.30 -16.35 -4.62
N GLY A 89 21.84 -15.94 -5.77
CA GLY A 89 21.19 -14.94 -6.62
C GLY A 89 19.77 -15.34 -7.03
N TRP A 90 19.54 -16.61 -7.39
CA TRP A 90 18.20 -17.11 -7.69
C TRP A 90 17.28 -17.12 -6.47
N LEU A 91 17.79 -17.54 -5.30
CA LEU A 91 17.00 -17.53 -4.06
C LEU A 91 16.57 -16.12 -3.66
N LEU A 92 17.49 -15.14 -3.76
CA LEU A 92 17.20 -13.73 -3.50
C LEU A 92 16.17 -13.17 -4.50
N LEU A 93 16.28 -13.54 -5.78
CA LEU A 93 15.31 -13.12 -6.80
C LEU A 93 13.91 -13.69 -6.52
N PHE A 94 13.80 -14.96 -6.16
CA PHE A 94 12.50 -15.56 -5.81
C PHE A 94 11.92 -14.98 -4.52
N LEU A 95 12.77 -14.68 -3.53
CA LEU A 95 12.36 -13.97 -2.33
C LEU A 95 11.80 -12.59 -2.67
N TYR A 96 12.53 -11.81 -3.49
CA TYR A 96 12.10 -10.49 -3.95
C TYR A 96 10.73 -10.52 -4.62
N ILE A 97 10.58 -11.34 -5.66
CA ILE A 97 9.32 -11.45 -6.43
C ILE A 97 8.19 -11.97 -5.54
N GLY A 98 8.46 -12.94 -4.67
CA GLY A 98 7.47 -13.52 -3.78
C GLY A 98 6.92 -12.50 -2.78
N VAL A 99 7.81 -11.69 -2.18
CA VAL A 99 7.41 -10.64 -1.22
C VAL A 99 6.62 -9.54 -1.92
N GLU A 100 7.09 -9.03 -3.06
CA GLU A 100 6.41 -8.00 -3.86
C GLU A 100 4.98 -8.44 -4.26
N ILE A 101 4.81 -9.68 -4.71
CA ILE A 101 3.47 -10.20 -5.05
C ILE A 101 2.57 -10.24 -3.81
N ILE A 102 3.08 -10.72 -2.67
CA ILE A 102 2.29 -10.81 -1.45
C ILE A 102 1.91 -9.41 -0.95
N GLU A 103 2.83 -8.46 -0.98
CA GLU A 103 2.61 -7.06 -0.61
C GLU A 103 1.54 -6.39 -1.48
N GLN A 104 1.66 -6.51 -2.80
CA GLN A 104 0.69 -5.97 -3.77
C GLN A 104 -0.74 -6.52 -3.55
N LEU A 105 -0.88 -7.72 -2.98
CA LEU A 105 -2.18 -8.32 -2.64
C LEU A 105 -2.68 -7.87 -1.26
N ILE A 106 -1.77 -7.70 -0.30
CA ILE A 106 -2.08 -7.36 1.09
C ILE A 106 -2.48 -5.88 1.22
N GLU A 107 -1.81 -4.97 0.52
CA GLU A 107 -2.14 -3.53 0.51
C GLU A 107 -3.62 -3.26 0.18
N PRO A 108 -4.16 -3.65 -1.00
CA PRO A 108 -5.55 -3.36 -1.36
C PRO A 108 -6.54 -4.04 -0.43
N PHE A 109 -6.15 -5.15 0.22
CA PHE A 109 -6.97 -5.85 1.20
C PHE A 109 -7.15 -5.01 2.46
N PHE A 110 -6.06 -4.50 3.03
CA PHE A 110 -6.13 -3.61 4.19
C PHE A 110 -6.81 -2.28 3.85
N LEU A 111 -6.53 -1.70 2.69
CA LEU A 111 -7.13 -0.45 2.25
C LEU A 111 -8.64 -0.57 2.01
N GLY A 112 -9.09 -1.65 1.38
CA GLY A 112 -10.52 -1.90 1.17
C GLY A 112 -11.28 -2.02 2.50
N LYS A 113 -10.69 -2.74 3.47
CA LYS A 113 -11.25 -2.90 4.82
C LYS A 113 -11.28 -1.58 5.59
N ASP A 114 -10.21 -0.81 5.58
CA ASP A 114 -10.06 0.39 6.41
C ASP A 114 -10.77 1.63 5.81
N LEU A 115 -11.01 1.67 4.49
CA LEU A 115 -11.67 2.79 3.78
C LEU A 115 -13.12 2.53 3.37
N GLU A 116 -13.70 1.38 3.71
CA GLU A 116 -15.05 0.96 3.28
C GLU A 116 -15.22 0.97 1.74
N LEU A 117 -14.13 0.74 1.02
CA LEU A 117 -14.12 0.66 -0.43
C LEU A 117 -14.24 -0.80 -0.88
N PRO A 118 -14.93 -1.07 -2.00
CA PRO A 118 -14.85 -2.39 -2.60
C PRO A 118 -13.40 -2.64 -3.04
N PHE A 119 -12.89 -3.83 -2.75
CA PHE A 119 -11.49 -4.24 -2.96
C PHE A 119 -10.94 -3.93 -4.35
N TRP A 120 -11.77 -4.05 -5.40
CA TRP A 120 -11.36 -3.79 -6.78
C TRP A 120 -11.09 -2.31 -7.08
N LEU A 121 -11.67 -1.38 -6.33
CA LEU A 121 -11.63 0.04 -6.68
C LEU A 121 -10.24 0.68 -6.43
N PRO A 122 -9.58 0.47 -5.27
CA PRO A 122 -8.18 0.87 -5.10
C PRO A 122 -7.25 0.31 -6.18
N ALA A 123 -7.37 -0.98 -6.50
CA ALA A 123 -6.56 -1.64 -7.53
C ALA A 123 -6.73 -0.99 -8.92
N VAL A 124 -7.97 -0.72 -9.34
CA VAL A 124 -8.24 -0.03 -10.61
C VAL A 124 -7.66 1.39 -10.62
N ILE A 125 -7.79 2.13 -9.52
CA ILE A 125 -7.25 3.50 -9.42
C ILE A 125 -5.73 3.47 -9.50
N MET A 126 -5.07 2.55 -8.81
CA MET A 126 -3.61 2.38 -8.87
C MET A 126 -3.14 2.10 -10.30
N ILE A 127 -3.78 1.15 -11.00
CA ILE A 127 -3.44 0.82 -12.38
C ILE A 127 -3.63 2.04 -13.30
N LEU A 128 -4.75 2.75 -13.18
CA LEU A 128 -5.02 3.94 -13.99
C LEU A 128 -4.00 5.05 -13.74
N CYS A 129 -3.69 5.33 -12.48
CA CYS A 129 -2.71 6.37 -12.15
C CYS A 129 -1.32 5.97 -12.64
N ALA A 130 -0.93 4.70 -12.49
CA ALA A 130 0.33 4.17 -13.02
C ALA A 130 0.43 4.30 -14.55
N VAL A 131 -0.66 4.07 -15.29
CA VAL A 131 -0.68 4.24 -16.75
C VAL A 131 -0.58 5.72 -17.16
N ILE A 132 -1.24 6.62 -16.45
CA ILE A 132 -1.32 8.06 -16.82
C ILE A 132 -0.05 8.82 -16.41
N PHE A 133 0.43 8.58 -15.20
CA PHE A 133 1.53 9.33 -14.58
C PHE A 133 2.82 8.50 -14.50
N ASN A 134 2.85 7.32 -15.13
CA ASN A 134 3.95 6.37 -15.06
C ASN A 134 4.26 6.05 -13.59
N VAL A 135 5.54 5.93 -13.26
CA VAL A 135 6.14 5.87 -11.93
C VAL A 135 5.50 6.80 -10.88
N LEU A 136 5.08 8.03 -11.23
CA LEU A 136 4.45 8.96 -10.28
C LEU A 136 2.99 8.60 -9.95
N GLY A 137 2.39 7.69 -10.72
CA GLY A 137 1.02 7.26 -10.57
C GLY A 137 0.70 6.65 -9.22
N ILE A 138 1.65 5.96 -8.60
CA ILE A 138 1.47 5.36 -7.28
C ILE A 138 1.30 6.46 -6.23
N VAL A 139 2.17 7.48 -6.24
CA VAL A 139 2.08 8.64 -5.33
C VAL A 139 0.74 9.37 -5.49
N VAL A 140 0.31 9.56 -6.73
CA VAL A 140 -0.98 10.19 -7.04
C VAL A 140 -2.14 9.34 -6.52
N ALA A 141 -2.08 8.01 -6.68
CA ALA A 141 -3.09 7.08 -6.18
C ALA A 141 -3.21 7.11 -4.65
N SER A 142 -2.09 7.15 -3.92
CA SER A 142 -2.07 7.21 -2.45
C SER A 142 -2.81 8.44 -1.90
N VAL A 143 -2.84 9.54 -2.65
CA VAL A 143 -3.62 10.74 -2.29
C VAL A 143 -5.07 10.63 -2.78
N LEU A 144 -5.28 10.19 -4.02
CA LEU A 144 -6.62 10.16 -4.63
C LEU A 144 -7.57 9.16 -3.96
N ILE A 145 -7.10 7.97 -3.61
CA ILE A 145 -7.94 6.90 -3.05
C ILE A 145 -8.64 7.34 -1.74
N PRO A 146 -7.94 7.92 -0.75
CA PRO A 146 -8.56 8.47 0.46
C PRO A 146 -9.65 9.51 0.21
N PHE A 147 -9.46 10.41 -0.76
CA PHE A 147 -10.44 11.45 -1.09
C PHE A 147 -11.65 10.89 -1.85
N ILE A 148 -11.45 9.92 -2.74
CA ILE A 148 -12.55 9.19 -3.40
C ILE A 148 -13.39 8.43 -2.36
N ALA A 149 -12.73 7.78 -1.40
CA ALA A 149 -13.41 7.14 -0.27
C ALA A 149 -14.23 8.16 0.53
N ALA A 150 -13.63 9.30 0.86
CA ALA A 150 -14.29 10.34 1.64
C ALA A 150 -15.54 10.88 0.93
N TYR A 151 -15.45 11.19 -0.37
CA TYR A 151 -16.59 11.63 -1.16
C TYR A 151 -17.73 10.60 -1.13
N ARG A 152 -17.40 9.31 -1.30
CA ARG A 152 -18.40 8.24 -1.31
C ARG A 152 -19.03 8.03 0.06
N GLN A 153 -18.26 8.08 1.14
CA GLN A 153 -18.74 7.97 2.52
C GLN A 153 -19.68 9.12 2.87
N VAL A 154 -19.29 10.37 2.59
CA VAL A 154 -20.12 11.56 2.86
C VAL A 154 -21.40 11.53 2.01
N ARG A 155 -21.30 11.23 0.71
CA ARG A 155 -22.49 11.11 -0.16
C ARG A 155 -23.47 10.06 0.35
N ASN A 156 -22.98 8.89 0.77
CA ASN A 156 -23.83 7.82 1.30
C ASN A 156 -24.52 8.21 2.62
N LYS A 157 -23.80 8.93 3.50
CA LYS A 157 -24.34 9.47 4.76
C LYS A 157 -25.48 10.46 4.51
N TYR A 158 -25.32 11.41 3.59
CA TYR A 158 -26.37 12.37 3.24
C TYR A 158 -27.57 11.69 2.58
N ARG A 159 -27.33 10.71 1.69
CA ARG A 159 -28.42 9.95 1.05
C ARG A 159 -29.27 9.16 2.05
N ARG A 160 -28.64 8.49 3.03
CA ARG A 160 -29.37 7.78 4.09
C ARG A 160 -30.17 8.74 4.97
N LYS A 161 -29.61 9.90 5.31
CA LYS A 161 -30.29 10.91 6.13
C LYS A 161 -31.56 11.44 5.46
N GLY A 162 -31.51 11.67 4.13
CA GLY A 162 -32.69 12.04 3.35
C GLY A 162 -33.76 10.94 3.28
N GLN A 163 -33.35 9.66 3.18
CA GLN A 163 -34.29 8.53 3.21
C GLN A 163 -34.97 8.35 4.57
N LEU A 164 -34.24 8.57 5.67
CA LEU A 164 -34.79 8.50 7.02
C LEU A 164 -35.82 9.59 7.26
N ASN A 165 -35.55 10.84 6.87
CA ASN A 165 -36.53 11.92 7.01
C ASN A 165 -37.83 11.59 6.25
N ASN A 166 -37.75 11.11 5.01
CA ASN A 166 -38.92 10.69 4.24
C ASN A 166 -39.70 9.48 4.82
N TYR A 167 -39.17 8.75 5.81
CA TYR A 167 -39.85 7.62 6.44
C TYR A 167 -40.58 8.01 7.73
N TYR A 168 -40.22 9.16 8.32
CA TYR A 168 -40.83 9.69 9.55
C TYR A 168 -41.78 10.86 9.30
N ASP A 169 -41.86 11.35 8.06
CA ASP A 169 -42.84 12.32 7.55
C ASP A 169 -44.03 11.59 6.91
#